data_AF-A0A8T3CUV7-F1
#
_entry.id   AF-A0A8T3CUV7-F1
#
_cell.length_a   1.000
_cell.length_b   1.000
_cell.length_c   1.000
_cell.angle_alpha   90.00
_cell.angle_beta   90.00
_cell.angle_gamma   90.00
#
_symmetry.space_group_name_H-M   'P 1'
#
loop_
_entity.id
_entity.type
_entity.pdbx_description
1 polymer ?
#
loop_
_entity_poly.entity_id
_entity_poly.type
_entity_poly.pdbx_seq_one_letter_code
_entity_poly.pdbx_strand_id
1 'polypeptide(L)'
;MADAVTRKSVSSESSFTGAEALPPIASAADRKFFESLQKYIQDEKKRLTPSGGPNEQRYNIYRCAFDKVIEGTSAYRMVLSAIKREYDEFIGAVRRSQRSARLSEGKQRASAARPTAVLYYRRSAAQLQHRTEIIHKSTTEFHAELRELQRSREERVRPLLEPEEPAPTGPIPGLTLDQSTDLTALEVYLEHLQQRRAELQRKIQNQYESRQVKAHLDSKVKRALNHRDKLSTKNQRLELRYKQMALVHEGLSSWEKSEKTVPLAQLLPSVLHQVSHLRVSDSHWHGAGMEDSEDDDPAKVKASKLVTQYVQRFTELFEGGAYEAAALHAARSPGGILWNLETFGAIQRHVPALVMAVPAGKQLPGRALAVEGVRAALECACIELVTHWVSQHRLTFSEELGDVISAHAHREEGVADTCLALAQVVYSTCGLHSKTALSMCRRGFISAAVEFIYSNKDFTPDDCVSVLQGCPSVALLQALTQGQARPAALSVGLAALCLLGTNSRELAFQLLQRLQQSGTLQRAVLGDSCCSVQEWREVAVLCRAGNRPHLAHAINCALTCLQGQRRSHPVSRSPSQWRTPYSTI
;
A
#
# COMPACT_ATOMS: atom_id res chain seq x y z
N MET A 1 -6.67 53.72 24.15
CA MET A 1 -5.36 53.77 24.84
C MET A 1 -4.46 52.78 24.10
N ALA A 2 -3.85 53.22 22.98
CA ALA A 2 -2.52 53.86 22.92
C ALA A 2 -1.44 52.87 23.41
N ASP A 3 -0.48 52.36 22.63
CA ASP A 3 0.24 52.96 21.50
C ASP A 3 0.74 51.92 20.49
N ALA A 4 0.76 52.34 19.23
CA ALA A 4 1.48 51.70 18.14
C ALA A 4 2.98 52.01 18.26
N VAL A 5 3.81 50.98 18.46
CA VAL A 5 5.27 51.13 18.43
C VAL A 5 5.79 50.66 17.07
N THR A 6 5.95 51.65 16.20
CA THR A 6 6.74 51.66 14.97
C THR A 6 8.18 51.25 15.26
N ARG A 7 8.63 50.10 14.76
CA ARG A 7 10.06 49.73 14.77
C ARG A 7 10.80 50.54 13.70
N LYS A 8 11.48 51.61 14.13
CA LYS A 8 12.51 52.29 13.35
C LYS A 8 13.65 51.31 13.04
N SER A 9 13.93 51.15 11.76
CA SER A 9 15.20 50.64 11.23
C SER A 9 16.30 51.64 11.58
N VAL A 10 17.16 51.29 12.53
CA VAL A 10 18.38 52.05 12.82
C VAL A 10 19.47 51.52 11.89
N SER A 11 19.68 52.24 10.79
CA SER A 11 20.90 52.20 9.99
C SER A 11 21.97 53.01 10.74
N SER A 12 22.84 52.31 11.48
CA SER A 12 24.03 52.93 12.08
C SER A 12 25.21 52.81 11.12
N GLU A 13 25.30 53.76 10.19
CA GLU A 13 26.58 54.16 9.61
C GLU A 13 27.32 54.98 10.67
N SER A 14 28.28 54.37 11.37
CA SER A 14 29.23 55.08 12.21
C SER A 14 30.59 55.11 11.52
N SER A 15 30.87 56.25 10.91
CA SER A 15 32.20 56.68 10.48
C SER A 15 33.13 56.79 11.70
N PHE A 16 34.15 55.93 11.76
CA PHE A 16 35.29 56.10 12.66
C PHE A 16 36.52 56.44 11.82
N THR A 17 36.78 57.73 11.67
CA THR A 17 38.07 58.30 11.28
C THR A 17 38.86 58.58 12.55
N GLY A 18 39.77 57.68 12.90
CA GLY A 18 40.69 57.80 14.03
C GLY A 18 41.85 56.86 13.78
N ALA A 19 42.87 57.37 13.11
CA ALA A 19 44.06 56.63 12.71
C ALA A 19 44.97 56.40 13.92
N GLU A 20 44.72 55.33 14.67
CA GLU A 20 45.78 54.58 15.36
C GLU A 20 46.09 53.35 14.52
N ALA A 21 47.25 53.38 13.86
CA ALA A 21 47.67 52.37 12.91
C ALA A 21 47.91 51.02 13.61
N LEU A 22 46.91 50.14 13.55
CA LEU A 22 47.11 48.70 13.74
C LEU A 22 47.91 48.16 12.54
N PRO A 23 48.87 47.24 12.75
CA PRO A 23 49.72 46.77 11.67
C PRO A 23 48.89 46.02 10.62
N PRO A 24 49.09 46.29 9.31
CA PRO A 24 48.43 45.56 8.25
C PRO A 24 49.22 44.29 7.99
N ILE A 25 48.78 43.16 8.55
CA ILE A 25 49.34 41.86 8.17
C ILE A 25 48.20 40.87 7.97
N ALA A 26 47.39 41.09 6.93
CA ALA A 26 46.78 39.95 6.26
C ALA A 26 47.88 39.35 5.38
N SER A 27 48.52 38.29 5.86
CA SER A 27 49.48 37.56 5.03
C SER A 27 48.76 37.03 3.78
N ALA A 28 49.49 36.77 2.70
CA ALA A 28 48.90 36.13 1.52
C ALA A 28 48.22 34.79 1.85
N ALA A 29 48.64 34.13 2.94
CA ALA A 29 48.02 32.93 3.47
C ALA A 29 46.65 33.22 4.12
N ASP A 30 46.53 34.28 4.92
CA ASP A 30 45.26 34.68 5.55
C ASP A 30 44.21 35.06 4.51
N ARG A 31 44.62 35.76 3.45
CA ARG A 31 43.73 36.11 2.33
C ARG A 31 43.16 34.87 1.63
N LYS A 32 44.03 33.90 1.32
CA LYS A 32 43.62 32.61 0.73
C LYS A 32 42.73 31.81 1.67
N PHE A 33 42.99 31.85 2.97
CA PHE A 33 42.15 31.21 3.98
C PHE A 33 40.74 31.81 3.99
N PHE A 34 40.60 33.15 4.05
CA PHE A 34 39.29 33.80 4.02
C PHE A 34 38.52 33.55 2.71
N GLU A 35 39.20 33.55 1.57
CA GLU A 35 38.59 33.17 0.27
C GLU A 35 38.07 31.73 0.29
N SER A 36 38.84 30.79 0.85
CA SER A 36 38.44 29.39 0.99
C SER A 36 37.25 29.23 1.95
N LEU A 37 37.22 30.00 3.04
CA LEU A 37 36.15 29.99 4.03
C LEU A 37 34.85 30.57 3.45
N GLN A 38 34.95 31.66 2.70
CA GLN A 38 33.80 32.28 2.04
C GLN A 38 33.23 31.36 0.95
N LYS A 39 34.08 30.66 0.20
CA LYS A 39 33.66 29.64 -0.76
C LYS A 39 32.93 28.49 -0.07
N TYR A 40 33.48 27.97 1.05
CA TYR A 40 32.82 26.95 1.87
C TYR A 40 31.42 27.39 2.34
N ILE A 41 31.27 28.61 2.86
CA ILE A 41 29.97 29.12 3.31
C ILE A 41 28.98 29.22 2.14
N GLN A 42 29.43 29.63 0.94
CA GLN A 42 28.59 29.74 -0.23
C GLN A 42 28.16 28.36 -0.77
N ASP A 43 29.07 27.40 -0.83
CA ASP A 43 28.79 26.05 -1.30
C ASP A 43 27.83 25.31 -0.35
N GLU A 44 28.02 25.43 0.97
CA GLU A 44 27.09 24.89 1.96
C GLU A 44 25.73 25.60 1.93
N LYS A 45 25.67 26.90 1.66
CA LYS A 45 24.40 27.62 1.45
C LYS A 45 23.67 27.19 0.19
N LYS A 46 24.37 26.87 -0.91
CA LYS A 46 23.77 26.36 -2.16
C LYS A 46 23.19 24.95 -2.00
N ARG A 47 23.75 24.15 -1.08
CA ARG A 47 23.21 22.83 -0.70
C ARG A 47 21.91 22.94 0.12
N LEU A 48 21.61 24.11 0.69
CA LEU A 48 20.30 24.40 1.27
C LEU A 48 19.34 24.83 0.15
N THR A 49 18.11 24.33 0.16
CA THR A 49 17.09 24.61 -0.86
C THR A 49 16.80 26.11 -1.03
N PRO A 50 16.27 26.56 -2.19
CA PRO A 50 16.25 27.97 -2.61
C PRO A 50 15.44 28.90 -1.70
N SER A 51 14.48 28.34 -0.96
CA SER A 51 13.67 29.08 0.02
C SER A 51 14.36 29.06 1.38
N GLY A 52 15.49 29.77 1.47
CA GLY A 52 16.17 30.13 2.72
C GLY A 52 15.87 29.24 3.92
N GLY A 53 16.46 28.04 3.93
CA GLY A 53 16.16 26.98 4.90
C GLY A 53 16.16 27.40 6.38
N PRO A 54 15.66 26.54 7.28
CA PRO A 54 15.48 26.84 8.70
C PRO A 54 16.68 27.59 9.30
N ASN A 55 16.43 28.66 10.06
CA ASN A 55 17.49 29.50 10.67
C ASN A 55 18.53 28.67 11.45
N GLU A 56 18.17 27.49 11.93
CA GLU A 56 19.06 26.53 12.59
C GLU A 56 20.17 25.98 11.67
N GLN A 57 19.86 25.69 10.40
CA GLN A 57 20.85 25.19 9.44
C GLN A 57 21.85 26.29 9.06
N ARG A 58 21.39 27.54 8.94
CA ARG A 58 22.26 28.70 8.75
C ARG A 58 23.17 28.92 9.96
N TYR A 59 22.63 28.80 11.17
CA TYR A 59 23.40 28.88 12.40
C TYR A 59 24.51 27.81 12.44
N ASN A 60 24.22 26.56 12.05
CA ASN A 60 25.22 25.50 12.02
C ASN A 60 26.36 25.77 11.04
N ILE A 61 26.05 26.30 9.84
CA ILE A 61 27.08 26.67 8.86
C ILE A 61 28.02 27.73 9.43
N TYR A 62 27.47 28.79 10.05
CA TYR A 62 28.29 29.85 10.64
C TYR A 62 29.05 29.38 11.88
N ARG A 63 28.48 28.49 12.69
CA ARG A 63 29.16 27.85 13.82
C ARG A 63 30.38 27.06 13.35
N CYS A 64 30.25 26.24 12.31
CA CYS A 64 31.37 25.50 11.72
C CYS A 64 32.39 26.42 11.04
N ALA A 65 31.94 27.51 10.41
CA ALA A 65 32.85 28.50 9.85
C ALA A 65 33.68 29.19 10.95
N PHE A 66 33.07 29.48 12.11
CA PHE A 66 33.77 30.06 13.25
C PHE A 66 34.80 29.10 13.86
N ASP A 67 34.50 27.80 13.89
CA ASP A 67 35.46 26.76 14.30
C ASP A 67 36.71 26.76 13.40
N LYS A 68 36.53 26.88 12.09
CA LYS A 68 37.66 27.01 11.15
C LYS A 68 38.51 28.26 11.42
N VAL A 69 37.91 29.38 11.82
CA VAL A 69 38.64 30.61 12.18
C VAL A 69 39.44 30.44 13.46
N ILE A 70 38.89 29.74 14.46
CA ILE A 70 39.59 29.39 15.70
C ILE A 70 40.78 28.46 15.41
N GLU A 71 40.61 27.50 14.51
CA GLU A 71 41.69 26.59 14.10
C GLU A 71 42.80 27.29 13.33
N GLY A 72 42.45 28.25 12.46
CA GLY A 72 43.41 29.01 11.66
C GLY A 72 44.20 30.08 12.42
N THR A 73 43.78 30.47 13.63
CA THR A 73 44.42 31.54 14.41
C THR A 73 45.13 30.96 15.64
N SER A 74 46.46 31.05 15.71
CA SER A 74 47.22 30.55 16.86
C SER A 74 47.25 31.55 18.04
N ALA A 75 47.39 32.85 17.78
CA ALA A 75 47.56 33.87 18.81
C ALA A 75 46.29 34.16 19.64
N TYR A 76 45.12 34.13 19.00
CA TYR A 76 43.84 34.48 19.65
C TYR A 76 42.93 33.27 19.91
N ARG A 77 43.44 32.06 19.70
CA ARG A 77 42.68 30.80 19.82
C ARG A 77 41.91 30.70 21.14
N MET A 78 42.57 30.99 22.24
CA MET A 78 41.99 30.89 23.59
C MET A 78 40.85 31.88 23.80
N VAL A 79 41.02 33.12 23.34
CA VAL A 79 40.01 34.19 23.48
C VAL A 79 38.80 33.90 22.59
N LEU A 80 39.02 33.55 21.32
CA LEU A 80 37.92 33.21 20.40
C LEU A 80 37.15 31.97 20.84
N SER A 81 37.83 30.96 21.39
CA SER A 81 37.18 29.78 21.96
C SER A 81 36.34 30.11 23.19
N ALA A 82 36.83 31.00 24.07
CA ALA A 82 36.08 31.45 25.24
C ALA A 82 34.82 32.23 24.83
N ILE A 83 34.94 33.16 23.86
CA ILE A 83 33.82 33.90 23.30
C ILE A 83 32.80 32.94 22.67
N LYS A 84 33.25 32.00 21.83
CA LYS A 84 32.36 31.00 21.21
C LYS A 84 31.57 30.25 22.27
N ARG A 85 32.24 29.79 23.32
CA ARG A 85 31.63 29.02 24.40
C ARG A 85 30.53 29.83 25.11
N GLU A 86 30.79 31.09 25.42
CA GLU A 86 29.80 31.97 26.07
C GLU A 86 28.55 32.17 25.20
N TYR A 87 28.73 32.43 23.90
CA TYR A 87 27.62 32.54 22.96
C TYR A 87 26.88 31.22 22.78
N ASP A 88 27.58 30.09 22.68
CA ASP A 88 26.96 28.76 22.57
C ASP A 88 26.16 28.41 23.85
N GLU A 89 26.66 28.75 25.03
CA GLU A 89 25.95 28.59 26.31
C GLU A 89 24.70 29.47 26.38
N PHE A 90 24.81 30.75 26.00
CA PHE A 90 23.69 31.68 25.97
C PHE A 90 22.61 31.26 24.96
N ILE A 91 22.99 30.95 23.73
CA ILE A 91 22.07 30.46 22.70
C ILE A 91 21.41 29.15 23.17
N GLY A 92 22.18 28.27 23.80
CA GLY A 92 21.68 27.04 24.41
C GLY A 92 20.65 27.29 25.53
N ALA A 93 20.88 28.30 26.38
CA ALA A 93 19.95 28.71 27.43
C ALA A 93 18.65 29.29 26.84
N VAL A 94 18.75 30.19 25.85
CA VAL A 94 17.58 30.78 25.17
C VAL A 94 16.75 29.70 24.48
N ARG A 95 17.38 28.77 23.75
CA ARG A 95 16.67 27.64 23.11
C ARG A 95 16.01 26.72 24.12
N ARG A 96 16.64 26.48 25.28
CA ARG A 96 16.01 25.70 26.38
C ARG A 96 14.78 26.40 26.94
N SER A 97 14.86 27.72 27.16
CA SER A 97 13.74 28.54 27.65
C SER A 97 12.57 28.60 26.66
N GLN A 98 12.84 28.77 25.37
CA GLN A 98 11.79 28.76 24.35
C GLN A 98 11.10 27.39 24.24
N ARG A 99 11.87 26.29 24.33
CA ARG A 99 11.33 24.94 24.34
C ARG A 99 10.45 24.67 25.56
N SER A 100 10.88 25.07 26.76
CA SER A 100 10.08 24.88 27.98
C SER A 100 8.79 25.71 27.96
N ALA A 101 8.82 26.91 27.39
CA ALA A 101 7.63 27.74 27.19
C ALA A 101 6.62 27.07 26.24
N ARG A 102 7.05 26.60 25.07
CA ARG A 102 6.18 25.91 24.09
C ARG A 102 5.56 24.63 24.66
N LEU A 103 6.34 23.83 25.38
CA LEU A 103 5.84 22.63 26.06
C LEU A 103 4.76 22.97 27.08
N SER A 104 4.93 24.08 27.81
CA SER A 104 3.96 24.54 28.81
C SER A 104 2.67 25.05 28.14
N GLU A 105 2.79 25.82 27.05
CA GLU A 105 1.65 26.26 26.25
C GLU A 105 0.88 25.08 25.64
N GLY A 106 1.58 24.08 25.10
CA GLY A 106 0.97 22.87 24.55
C GLY A 106 0.17 22.10 25.61
N LYS A 107 0.73 21.92 26.81
CA LYS A 107 0.03 21.30 27.95
C LYS A 107 -1.20 22.10 28.37
N GLN A 108 -1.10 23.43 28.38
CA GLN A 108 -2.24 24.30 28.70
C GLN A 108 -3.34 24.21 27.64
N ARG A 109 -3.01 24.24 26.34
CA ARG A 109 -3.98 24.09 25.25
C ARG A 109 -4.68 22.73 25.28
N ALA A 110 -3.93 21.64 25.46
CA ALA A 110 -4.50 20.31 25.58
C ALA A 110 -5.43 20.19 26.81
N SER A 111 -5.06 20.83 27.92
CA SER A 111 -5.89 20.87 29.14
C SER A 111 -7.15 21.71 28.95
N ALA A 112 -7.06 22.82 28.22
CA ALA A 112 -8.19 23.69 27.89
C ALA A 112 -9.18 23.05 26.90
N ALA A 113 -8.74 22.14 26.03
CA ALA A 113 -9.60 21.43 25.07
C ALA A 113 -10.36 20.23 25.65
N ARG A 114 -9.93 19.69 26.80
CA ARG A 114 -10.56 18.52 27.45
C ARG A 114 -12.03 18.70 27.81
N PRO A 115 -12.48 19.83 28.40
CA PRO A 115 -13.89 20.02 28.74
C PRO A 115 -14.81 19.98 27.53
N THR A 116 -14.40 20.56 26.40
CA THR A 116 -15.20 20.63 25.16
C THR A 116 -15.38 19.24 24.53
N ALA A 117 -14.31 18.43 24.52
CA ALA A 117 -14.39 17.05 24.05
C ALA A 117 -15.32 16.19 24.92
N VAL A 118 -15.23 16.32 26.25
CA VAL A 118 -16.10 15.59 27.20
C VAL A 118 -17.58 15.96 27.01
N LEU A 119 -17.89 17.23 26.76
CA LEU A 119 -19.26 17.67 26.47
C LEU A 119 -19.80 17.04 25.17
N TYR A 120 -18.99 16.98 24.11
CA TYR A 120 -19.37 16.35 22.85
C TYR A 120 -19.65 14.85 23.01
N TYR A 121 -18.79 14.13 23.76
CA TYR A 121 -19.00 12.70 24.03
C TYR A 121 -20.24 12.45 24.89
N ARG A 122 -20.51 13.27 25.91
CA ARG A 122 -21.75 13.17 26.70
C ARG A 122 -22.99 13.40 25.86
N ARG A 123 -22.98 14.39 24.97
CA ARG A 123 -24.10 14.66 24.06
C ARG A 123 -24.34 13.50 23.10
N SER A 124 -23.27 12.96 22.53
CA SER A 124 -23.34 11.80 21.62
C SER A 124 -23.87 10.56 22.32
N ALA A 125 -23.43 10.30 23.56
CA ALA A 125 -23.91 9.19 24.37
C ALA A 125 -25.42 9.29 24.67
N ALA A 126 -25.91 10.46 25.06
CA ALA A 126 -27.34 10.69 25.29
C ALA A 126 -28.17 10.48 24.01
N GLN A 127 -27.66 10.95 22.86
CA GLN A 127 -28.33 10.75 21.58
C GLN A 127 -28.39 9.27 21.17
N LEU A 128 -27.32 8.51 21.42
CA LEU A 128 -27.28 7.07 21.18
C LEU A 128 -28.25 6.33 22.09
N GLN A 129 -28.28 6.64 23.39
CA GLN A 129 -29.22 6.05 24.34
C GLN A 129 -30.68 6.24 23.89
N HIS A 130 -31.03 7.47 23.50
CA HIS A 130 -32.38 7.75 22.99
C HIS A 130 -32.72 6.95 21.72
N ARG A 131 -31.78 6.79 20.79
CA ARG A 131 -31.99 5.96 19.59
C ARG A 131 -32.18 4.48 19.94
N THR A 132 -31.41 3.97 20.90
CA THR A 132 -31.55 2.58 21.37
C THR A 132 -32.91 2.35 22.03
N GLU A 133 -33.42 3.32 22.80
CA GLU A 133 -34.76 3.27 23.38
C GLU A 133 -35.85 3.20 22.31
N ILE A 134 -35.76 4.04 21.27
CA ILE A 134 -36.69 4.01 20.14
C ILE A 134 -36.66 2.64 19.44
N ILE A 135 -35.46 2.13 19.15
CA ILE A 135 -35.30 0.82 18.51
C ILE A 135 -35.89 -0.28 19.39
N HIS A 136 -35.65 -0.24 20.69
CA HIS A 136 -36.19 -1.22 21.62
C HIS A 136 -37.71 -1.20 21.64
N LYS A 137 -38.33 0.00 21.66
CA LYS A 137 -39.77 0.17 21.59
C LYS A 137 -40.35 -0.40 20.28
N SER A 138 -39.81 -0.01 19.13
CA SER A 138 -40.25 -0.55 17.83
C SER A 138 -40.05 -2.07 17.72
N THR A 139 -38.97 -2.59 18.31
CA THR A 139 -38.72 -4.03 18.36
C THR A 139 -39.80 -4.72 19.19
N THR A 140 -40.18 -4.19 20.34
CA THR A 140 -41.25 -4.76 21.17
C THR A 140 -42.62 -4.71 20.50
N GLU A 141 -42.93 -3.62 19.79
CA GLU A 141 -44.17 -3.47 19.01
C GLU A 141 -44.23 -4.51 17.89
N PHE A 142 -43.15 -4.67 17.11
CA PHE A 142 -43.06 -5.67 16.06
C PHE A 142 -43.22 -7.11 16.57
N HIS A 143 -42.63 -7.42 17.74
CA HIS A 143 -42.81 -8.73 18.38
C HIS A 143 -44.25 -8.95 18.90
N ALA A 144 -44.99 -7.89 19.24
CA ALA A 144 -46.39 -7.99 19.60
C ALA A 144 -47.26 -8.31 18.38
N GLU A 145 -47.08 -7.58 17.28
CA GLU A 145 -47.77 -7.82 16.00
C GLU A 145 -47.51 -9.23 15.46
N LEU A 146 -46.27 -9.71 15.51
CA LEU A 146 -45.91 -11.06 15.10
C LEU A 146 -46.67 -12.14 15.88
N ARG A 147 -46.85 -11.94 17.19
CA ARG A 147 -47.59 -12.88 18.05
C ARG A 147 -49.08 -12.85 17.77
N GLU A 148 -49.63 -11.69 17.42
CA GLU A 148 -51.03 -11.56 17.02
C GLU A 148 -51.30 -12.24 15.68
N LEU A 149 -50.41 -12.05 14.70
CA LEU A 149 -50.47 -12.76 13.42
C LEU A 149 -50.36 -14.28 13.59
N GLN A 150 -49.48 -14.75 14.47
CA GLN A 150 -49.37 -16.18 14.80
C GLN A 150 -50.67 -16.73 15.39
N ARG A 151 -51.30 -16.03 16.34
CA ARG A 151 -52.61 -16.43 16.88
C ARG A 151 -53.70 -16.46 15.82
N SER A 152 -53.78 -15.44 14.97
CA SER A 152 -54.76 -15.38 13.87
C SER A 152 -54.56 -16.51 12.83
N ARG A 153 -53.35 -17.07 12.74
CA ARG A 153 -53.03 -18.21 11.86
C ARG A 153 -53.38 -19.53 12.53
N GLU A 154 -53.19 -19.65 13.84
CA GLU A 154 -53.59 -20.82 14.62
C GLU A 154 -55.12 -20.96 14.73
N GLU A 155 -55.85 -19.84 14.85
CA GLU A 155 -57.32 -19.81 14.82
C GLU A 155 -57.89 -20.26 13.47
N ARG A 156 -57.21 -19.97 12.36
CA ARG A 156 -57.59 -20.48 11.02
C ARG A 156 -57.33 -21.98 10.82
N VAL A 157 -56.60 -22.63 11.72
CA VAL A 157 -56.14 -24.03 11.57
C VAL A 157 -56.93 -25.02 12.45
N ARG A 158 -57.99 -24.60 13.17
CA ARG A 158 -58.91 -25.51 13.87
C ARG A 158 -60.39 -25.18 13.64
N PRO A 159 -61.27 -26.17 13.39
CA PRO A 159 -61.13 -27.38 12.58
C PRO A 159 -61.87 -27.26 11.23
N LEU A 160 -61.22 -27.75 10.17
CA LEU A 160 -61.87 -28.25 8.95
C LEU A 160 -62.73 -29.47 9.31
N LEU A 161 -64.04 -29.27 9.43
CA LEU A 161 -65.03 -30.34 9.30
C LEU A 161 -66.25 -29.73 8.62
N GLU A 162 -66.23 -29.67 7.29
CA GLU A 162 -67.41 -29.88 6.45
C GLU A 162 -66.93 -30.04 4.98
N PRO A 163 -67.39 -31.07 4.26
CA PRO A 163 -67.00 -31.30 2.88
C PRO A 163 -68.02 -30.61 1.96
N GLU A 164 -67.66 -29.45 1.39
CA GLU A 164 -68.25 -29.00 0.14
C GLU A 164 -67.16 -28.39 -0.75
N GLU A 165 -66.85 -29.08 -1.84
CA GLU A 165 -66.35 -28.41 -3.03
C GLU A 165 -67.54 -27.70 -3.70
N PRO A 166 -67.48 -26.38 -3.91
CA PRO A 166 -68.08 -25.79 -5.08
C PRO A 166 -66.97 -25.45 -6.08
N ALA A 167 -67.25 -25.78 -7.33
CA ALA A 167 -66.46 -25.39 -8.48
C ALA A 167 -66.07 -23.89 -8.42
N PRO A 168 -64.86 -23.51 -8.87
CA PRO A 168 -64.40 -22.12 -8.80
C PRO A 168 -65.24 -21.27 -9.76
N THR A 169 -66.27 -20.61 -9.21
CA THR A 169 -67.10 -19.60 -9.90
C THR A 169 -66.74 -18.19 -9.41
N GLY A 170 -65.47 -17.99 -9.05
CA GLY A 170 -64.92 -16.67 -8.77
C GLY A 170 -64.16 -16.12 -9.99
N PRO A 171 -64.24 -14.81 -10.31
CA PRO A 171 -63.40 -14.22 -11.33
C PRO A 171 -61.92 -14.43 -10.98
N ILE A 172 -61.08 -14.61 -12.02
CA ILE A 172 -59.64 -14.80 -11.84
C ILE A 172 -59.08 -13.62 -11.01
N PRO A 173 -58.38 -13.88 -9.88
CA PRO A 173 -57.86 -12.81 -9.02
C PRO A 173 -57.04 -11.82 -9.84
N GLY A 174 -57.46 -10.55 -9.87
CA GLY A 174 -56.80 -9.47 -10.63
C GLY A 174 -57.43 -9.10 -11.97
N LEU A 175 -58.46 -9.82 -12.44
CA LEU A 175 -59.23 -9.51 -13.66
C LEU A 175 -60.68 -9.16 -13.32
N THR A 176 -61.28 -8.23 -14.07
CA THR A 176 -62.73 -7.98 -14.01
C THR A 176 -63.50 -9.07 -14.75
N LEU A 177 -64.79 -9.23 -14.48
CA LEU A 177 -65.63 -10.26 -15.12
C LEU A 177 -65.62 -10.13 -16.65
N ASP A 178 -65.66 -8.90 -17.17
CA ASP A 178 -65.62 -8.63 -18.61
C ASP A 178 -64.28 -9.05 -19.23
N GLN A 179 -63.16 -8.75 -18.56
CA GLN A 179 -61.82 -9.15 -18.99
C GLN A 179 -61.58 -10.66 -18.86
N SER A 180 -62.30 -11.35 -17.98
CA SER A 180 -62.22 -12.81 -17.83
C SER A 180 -62.95 -13.58 -18.94
N THR A 181 -63.75 -12.88 -19.75
CA THR A 181 -64.47 -13.45 -20.91
C THR A 181 -63.88 -13.06 -22.25
N ASP A 182 -62.94 -12.10 -22.26
CA ASP A 182 -62.19 -11.66 -23.44
C ASP A 182 -60.89 -12.48 -23.59
N LEU A 183 -60.76 -13.18 -24.72
CA LEU A 183 -59.60 -14.00 -25.04
C LEU A 183 -58.30 -13.18 -25.09
N THR A 184 -58.37 -11.95 -25.60
CA THR A 184 -57.17 -11.11 -25.76
C THR A 184 -56.66 -10.59 -24.42
N ALA A 185 -57.58 -10.22 -23.51
CA ALA A 185 -57.25 -9.82 -22.14
C ALA A 185 -56.66 -10.98 -21.32
N LEU A 186 -57.16 -12.22 -21.53
CA LEU A 186 -56.63 -13.42 -20.90
C LEU A 186 -55.21 -13.77 -21.38
N GLU A 187 -54.93 -13.63 -22.67
CA GLU A 187 -53.59 -13.86 -23.23
C GLU A 187 -52.54 -12.90 -22.64
N VAL A 188 -52.87 -11.60 -22.57
CA VAL A 188 -52.00 -10.59 -21.95
C VAL A 188 -51.78 -10.87 -20.46
N TYR A 189 -52.83 -11.30 -19.74
CA TYR A 189 -52.71 -11.64 -18.32
C TYR A 189 -51.86 -12.89 -18.09
N LEU A 190 -51.97 -13.89 -18.98
CA LEU A 190 -51.15 -15.09 -18.94
C LEU A 190 -49.67 -14.79 -19.18
N GLU A 191 -49.34 -13.92 -20.14
CA GLU A 191 -47.97 -13.44 -20.35
C GLU A 191 -47.43 -12.72 -19.11
N HIS A 192 -48.25 -11.85 -18.48
CA HIS A 192 -47.87 -11.17 -17.25
C HIS A 192 -47.55 -12.16 -16.11
N LEU A 193 -48.38 -13.18 -15.91
CA LEU A 193 -48.17 -14.20 -14.89
C LEU A 193 -46.91 -15.04 -15.17
N GLN A 194 -46.65 -15.38 -16.44
CA GLN A 194 -45.44 -16.09 -16.84
C GLN A 194 -44.19 -15.25 -16.57
N GLN A 195 -44.22 -13.96 -16.92
CA GLN A 195 -43.14 -13.03 -16.64
C GLN A 195 -42.89 -12.88 -15.13
N ARG A 196 -43.96 -12.75 -14.34
CA ARG A 196 -43.87 -12.64 -12.89
C ARG A 196 -43.30 -13.90 -12.24
N ARG A 197 -43.68 -15.08 -12.74
CA ARG A 197 -43.12 -16.36 -12.30
C ARG A 197 -41.63 -16.45 -12.60
N ALA A 198 -41.20 -16.05 -13.80
CA ALA A 198 -39.78 -16.05 -14.18
C ALA A 198 -38.96 -15.07 -13.33
N GLU A 199 -39.50 -13.88 -13.02
CA GLU A 199 -38.88 -12.94 -12.08
C GLU A 199 -38.68 -13.52 -10.69
N LEU A 200 -39.71 -14.17 -10.14
CA LEU A 200 -39.65 -14.77 -8.81
C LEU A 200 -38.66 -15.94 -8.77
N GLN A 201 -38.61 -16.77 -9.80
CA GLN A 201 -37.61 -17.84 -9.91
C GLN A 201 -36.18 -17.29 -9.96
N ARG A 202 -35.96 -16.22 -10.72
CA ARG A 202 -34.66 -15.54 -10.77
C ARG A 202 -34.27 -14.93 -9.43
N LYS A 203 -35.23 -14.34 -8.70
CA LYS A 203 -34.99 -13.82 -7.33
C LYS A 203 -34.65 -14.94 -6.35
N ILE A 204 -35.34 -16.08 -6.41
CA ILE A 204 -35.03 -17.24 -5.57
C ILE A 204 -33.63 -17.77 -5.87
N GLN A 205 -33.24 -17.85 -7.14
CA GLN A 205 -31.90 -18.31 -7.53
C GLN A 205 -30.78 -17.32 -7.16
N ASN A 206 -31.04 -16.02 -7.24
CA ASN A 206 -29.99 -15.00 -7.08
C ASN A 206 -29.90 -14.39 -5.68
N GLN A 207 -30.97 -14.42 -4.87
CA GLN A 207 -31.03 -13.74 -3.56
C GLN A 207 -31.14 -14.68 -2.37
N TYR A 208 -31.51 -15.94 -2.56
CA TYR A 208 -31.71 -16.89 -1.47
C TYR A 208 -30.74 -18.07 -1.60
N GLU A 209 -29.75 -18.12 -0.71
CA GLU A 209 -28.91 -19.30 -0.57
C GLU A 209 -29.71 -20.48 0.03
N SER A 210 -29.46 -21.69 -0.47
CA SER A 210 -30.12 -22.90 0.05
C SER A 210 -29.86 -23.06 1.55
N ARG A 211 -30.90 -23.37 2.32
CA ARG A 211 -30.81 -23.63 3.78
C ARG A 211 -29.75 -24.67 4.13
N GLN A 212 -29.46 -25.60 3.23
CA GLN A 212 -28.42 -26.62 3.41
C GLN A 212 -27.00 -26.02 3.36
N VAL A 213 -26.76 -25.04 2.49
CA VAL A 213 -25.45 -24.36 2.38
C VAL A 213 -25.18 -23.52 3.63
N LYS A 214 -26.21 -22.80 4.11
CA LYS A 214 -26.13 -22.05 5.37
C LYS A 214 -25.82 -22.95 6.57
N ALA A 215 -26.55 -24.06 6.71
CA ALA A 215 -26.31 -25.02 7.80
C ALA A 215 -24.89 -25.62 7.75
N HIS A 216 -24.36 -25.87 6.55
CA HIS A 216 -22.98 -26.35 6.39
C HIS A 216 -21.95 -25.30 6.80
N LEU A 217 -22.14 -24.04 6.40
CA LEU A 217 -21.27 -22.93 6.80
C LEU A 217 -21.32 -22.70 8.32
N ASP A 218 -22.50 -22.71 8.94
CA ASP A 218 -22.64 -22.59 10.40
C ASP A 218 -21.90 -23.71 11.14
N SER A 219 -21.94 -24.95 10.60
CA SER A 219 -21.18 -26.08 11.16
C SER A 219 -19.66 -25.90 11.04
N LYS A 220 -19.17 -25.27 9.96
CA LYS A 220 -17.76 -24.95 9.76
C LYS A 220 -17.31 -23.85 10.71
N VAL A 221 -18.10 -22.79 10.87
CA VAL A 221 -17.84 -21.70 11.82
C VAL A 221 -17.76 -22.24 13.24
N LYS A 222 -18.73 -23.07 13.65
CA LYS A 222 -18.73 -23.69 14.99
C LYS A 222 -17.49 -24.56 15.24
N ARG A 223 -17.05 -25.34 14.25
CA ARG A 223 -15.80 -26.13 14.35
C ARG A 223 -14.57 -25.24 14.48
N ALA A 224 -14.50 -24.16 13.70
CA ALA A 224 -13.39 -23.21 13.75
C ALA A 224 -13.31 -22.49 15.12
N LEU A 225 -14.45 -22.04 15.66
CA LEU A 225 -14.51 -21.42 16.99
C LEU A 225 -14.06 -22.38 18.08
N ASN A 226 -14.56 -23.62 18.09
CA ASN A 226 -14.12 -24.63 19.05
C ASN A 226 -12.62 -24.94 18.94
N HIS A 227 -12.06 -24.91 17.73
CA HIS A 227 -10.63 -25.10 17.53
C HIS A 227 -9.81 -23.92 18.08
N ARG A 228 -10.27 -22.69 17.81
CA ARG A 228 -9.68 -21.46 18.37
C ARG A 228 -9.66 -21.49 19.89
N ASP A 229 -10.76 -21.88 20.54
CA ASP A 229 -10.85 -21.89 21.99
C ASP A 229 -9.93 -22.96 22.62
N LYS A 230 -9.78 -24.13 21.96
CA LYS A 230 -8.78 -25.15 22.33
C LYS A 230 -7.35 -24.64 22.18
N LEU A 231 -7.05 -23.87 21.14
CA LEU A 231 -5.73 -23.27 20.97
C LEU A 231 -5.48 -22.16 22.01
N SER A 232 -6.49 -21.35 22.32
CA SER A 232 -6.41 -20.29 23.33
C SER A 232 -6.07 -20.85 24.72
N THR A 233 -6.78 -21.89 25.15
CA THR A 233 -6.50 -22.57 26.43
C THR A 233 -5.09 -23.18 26.46
N LYS A 234 -4.63 -23.77 25.34
CA LYS A 234 -3.26 -24.27 25.23
C LYS A 234 -2.24 -23.14 25.30
N ASN A 235 -2.51 -22.01 24.66
CA ASN A 235 -1.63 -20.85 24.64
C ASN A 235 -1.49 -20.25 26.05
N GLN A 236 -2.59 -20.05 26.76
CA GLN A 236 -2.59 -19.59 28.16
C GLN A 236 -1.76 -20.50 29.07
N ARG A 237 -1.85 -21.83 28.88
CA ARG A 237 -1.05 -22.80 29.63
C ARG A 237 0.45 -22.70 29.31
N LEU A 238 0.80 -22.45 28.05
CA LEU A 238 2.19 -22.28 27.63
C LEU A 238 2.76 -20.95 28.15
N GLU A 239 1.99 -19.89 28.10
CA GLU A 239 2.38 -18.57 28.60
C GLU A 239 2.65 -18.62 30.11
N LEU A 240 1.79 -19.31 30.89
CA LEU A 240 2.04 -19.52 32.31
C LEU A 240 3.37 -20.26 32.55
N ARG A 241 3.62 -21.35 31.82
CA ARG A 241 4.88 -22.10 31.95
C ARG A 241 6.10 -21.25 31.60
N TYR A 242 6.00 -20.46 30.54
CA TYR A 242 7.06 -19.53 30.14
C TYR A 242 7.35 -18.52 31.25
N LYS A 243 6.31 -17.89 31.83
CA LYS A 243 6.45 -16.95 32.96
C LYS A 243 7.12 -17.61 34.17
N GLN A 244 6.70 -18.82 34.52
CA GLN A 244 7.30 -19.61 35.59
C GLN A 244 8.79 -19.87 35.34
N MET A 245 9.15 -20.29 34.14
CA MET A 245 10.55 -20.52 33.76
C MET A 245 11.38 -19.24 33.74
N ALA A 246 10.82 -18.13 33.24
CA ALA A 246 11.49 -16.84 33.16
C ALA A 246 11.86 -16.31 34.54
N LEU A 247 10.97 -16.44 35.53
CA LEU A 247 11.24 -16.02 36.91
C LEU A 247 12.31 -16.89 37.59
N VAL A 248 12.30 -18.20 37.33
CA VAL A 248 13.39 -19.08 37.79
C VAL A 248 14.72 -18.64 37.15
N HIS A 249 14.73 -18.39 35.85
CA HIS A 249 15.92 -17.95 35.13
C HIS A 249 16.44 -16.60 35.60
N GLU A 250 15.56 -15.62 35.83
CA GLU A 250 15.90 -14.30 36.36
C GLU A 250 16.48 -14.40 37.77
N GLY A 251 15.85 -15.19 38.65
CA GLY A 251 16.36 -15.49 39.98
C GLY A 251 17.78 -16.08 39.94
N LEU A 252 18.00 -17.10 39.11
CA LEU A 252 19.32 -17.73 38.93
C LEU A 252 20.36 -16.77 38.33
N SER A 253 19.98 -15.99 37.32
CA SER A 253 20.86 -15.01 36.68
C SER A 253 21.27 -13.90 37.64
N SER A 254 20.35 -13.45 38.51
CA SER A 254 20.63 -12.44 39.53
C SER A 254 21.59 -12.98 40.60
N TRP A 255 21.41 -14.24 41.00
CA TRP A 255 22.28 -14.94 41.95
C TRP A 255 23.71 -15.15 41.41
N GLU A 256 23.82 -15.52 40.14
CA GLU A 256 25.11 -15.69 39.46
C GLU A 256 25.88 -14.35 39.37
N LYS A 257 25.16 -13.24 39.12
CA LYS A 257 25.73 -11.89 39.06
C LYS A 257 26.09 -11.32 40.45
N SER A 258 25.46 -11.79 41.52
CA SER A 258 25.67 -11.30 42.89
C SER A 258 26.80 -12.05 43.63
N GLU A 259 27.79 -12.57 42.91
CA GLU A 259 28.92 -13.37 43.41
C GLU A 259 28.53 -14.53 44.36
N LYS A 260 27.29 -15.03 44.25
CA LYS A 260 26.77 -16.14 45.07
C LYS A 260 26.77 -15.85 46.58
N THR A 261 26.56 -14.59 46.95
CA THR A 261 26.49 -14.10 48.35
C THR A 261 25.48 -14.84 49.25
N VAL A 262 24.44 -15.46 48.69
CA VAL A 262 23.46 -16.30 49.41
C VAL A 262 23.54 -17.73 48.90
N PRO A 263 23.51 -18.78 49.77
CA PRO A 263 23.47 -20.17 49.31
C PRO A 263 22.24 -20.45 48.44
N LEU A 264 22.42 -21.18 47.34
CA LEU A 264 21.34 -21.52 46.39
C LEU A 264 20.14 -22.19 47.07
N ALA A 265 20.40 -22.99 48.11
CA ALA A 265 19.38 -23.67 48.92
C ALA A 265 18.43 -22.73 49.67
N GLN A 266 18.81 -21.47 49.90
CA GLN A 266 17.97 -20.45 50.53
C GLN A 266 17.24 -19.57 49.50
N LEU A 267 17.83 -19.38 48.32
CA LEU A 267 17.22 -18.58 47.24
C LEU A 267 16.15 -19.36 46.47
N LEU A 268 16.40 -20.64 46.15
CA LEU A 268 15.47 -21.49 45.39
C LEU A 268 14.06 -21.54 46.00
N PRO A 269 13.88 -21.76 47.31
CA PRO A 269 12.56 -21.79 47.94
C PRO A 269 11.79 -20.48 47.77
N SER A 270 12.48 -19.34 47.83
CA SER A 270 11.85 -18.02 47.67
C SER A 270 11.34 -17.77 46.24
N VAL A 271 12.13 -18.15 45.23
CA VAL A 271 11.76 -18.04 43.82
C VAL A 271 10.68 -19.06 43.46
N LEU A 272 10.77 -20.29 43.96
CA LEU A 272 9.73 -21.31 43.76
C LEU A 272 8.41 -20.93 44.44
N HIS A 273 8.47 -20.28 45.60
CA HIS A 273 7.29 -19.73 46.25
C HIS A 273 6.64 -18.64 45.37
N GLN A 274 7.42 -17.70 44.81
CA GLN A 274 6.89 -16.72 43.85
C GLN A 274 6.29 -17.38 42.60
N VAL A 275 6.92 -18.42 42.07
CA VAL A 275 6.44 -19.22 40.93
C VAL A 275 5.10 -19.90 41.23
N SER A 276 4.90 -20.36 42.46
CA SER A 276 3.67 -21.04 42.88
C SER A 276 2.45 -20.11 42.99
N HIS A 277 2.67 -18.80 43.18
CA HIS A 277 1.61 -17.80 43.31
C HIS A 277 1.25 -17.09 41.98
N LEU A 278 2.00 -17.35 40.90
CA LEU A 278 1.73 -16.74 39.59
C LEU A 278 0.39 -17.20 39.02
N ARG A 279 -0.49 -16.24 38.77
CA ARG A 279 -1.71 -16.44 37.99
C ARG A 279 -1.57 -15.78 36.62
N VAL A 280 -2.33 -16.28 35.64
CA VAL A 280 -2.34 -15.78 34.25
C VAL A 280 -2.60 -14.26 34.18
N SER A 281 -3.31 -13.71 35.17
CA SER A 281 -3.74 -12.31 35.22
C SER A 281 -2.77 -11.31 35.87
N ASP A 282 -1.65 -11.75 36.45
CA ASP A 282 -0.69 -10.82 37.09
C ASP A 282 0.22 -10.18 36.04
N SER A 283 -0.27 -9.10 35.44
CA SER A 283 0.36 -8.39 34.34
C SER A 283 1.44 -7.40 34.81
N HIS A 284 2.68 -7.86 34.98
CA HIS A 284 3.86 -7.00 34.99
C HIS A 284 5.02 -7.66 34.21
N TRP A 285 4.88 -7.78 32.89
CA TRP A 285 6.02 -7.82 31.96
C TRP A 285 5.59 -7.27 30.58
N HIS A 286 6.29 -6.24 30.12
CA HIS A 286 6.29 -5.74 28.74
C HIS A 286 6.91 -6.74 27.75
N GLY A 287 6.08 -7.46 27.01
CA GLY A 287 6.55 -8.33 25.93
C GLY A 287 5.41 -8.92 25.13
N ALA A 288 5.11 -8.26 24.00
CA ALA A 288 4.42 -8.75 22.79
C ALA A 288 3.52 -10.01 22.89
N GLY A 289 2.23 -9.82 22.63
CA GLY A 289 1.38 -10.88 22.08
C GLY A 289 -0.09 -10.71 22.39
N MET A 290 -0.90 -10.70 21.32
CA MET A 290 -2.37 -10.76 21.27
C MET A 290 -3.14 -9.53 21.77
N GLU A 291 -3.90 -8.93 20.85
CA GLU A 291 -5.36 -8.90 20.98
C GLU A 291 -5.98 -8.40 19.66
N ASP A 292 -6.44 -9.37 18.87
CA ASP A 292 -7.61 -9.21 18.00
C ASP A 292 -8.76 -9.88 18.79
N SER A 293 -9.60 -9.08 19.43
CA SER A 293 -10.94 -9.49 19.84
C SER A 293 -11.77 -8.25 20.13
N GLU A 294 -12.77 -8.05 19.30
CA GLU A 294 -13.89 -7.16 19.52
C GLU A 294 -14.69 -7.67 20.73
N ASP A 295 -14.46 -7.12 21.92
CA ASP A 295 -15.48 -7.03 22.97
C ASP A 295 -15.16 -5.88 23.94
N ASP A 296 -16.20 -5.24 24.47
CA ASP A 296 -16.13 -3.92 25.11
C ASP A 296 -15.62 -4.02 26.57
N ASP A 297 -14.30 -3.95 26.77
CA ASP A 297 -13.61 -4.13 28.07
C ASP A 297 -12.91 -2.83 28.58
N PRO A 298 -12.80 -2.60 29.92
CA PRO A 298 -12.17 -1.40 30.53
C PRO A 298 -10.69 -1.19 30.19
N ALA A 299 -10.05 -2.16 29.51
CA ALA A 299 -8.71 -2.06 28.94
C ALA A 299 -8.58 -0.96 27.86
N LYS A 300 -9.67 -0.56 27.17
CA LYS A 300 -9.68 0.55 26.19
C LYS A 300 -9.18 1.88 26.79
N VAL A 301 -9.47 2.15 28.07
CA VAL A 301 -9.00 3.38 28.74
C VAL A 301 -7.49 3.36 28.98
N LYS A 302 -6.91 2.16 29.19
CA LYS A 302 -5.46 1.98 29.33
C LYS A 302 -4.75 2.05 27.97
N ALA A 303 -5.34 1.47 26.92
CA ALA A 303 -4.83 1.59 25.55
C ALA A 303 -4.80 3.06 25.07
N SER A 304 -5.88 3.83 25.31
CA SER A 304 -5.95 5.26 24.98
C SER A 304 -4.88 6.08 25.71
N LYS A 305 -4.62 5.82 27.00
CA LYS A 305 -3.52 6.45 27.74
C LYS A 305 -2.15 6.08 27.18
N LEU A 306 -1.94 4.83 26.81
CA LEU A 306 -0.68 4.34 26.24
C LEU A 306 -0.41 4.98 24.86
N VAL A 307 -1.44 5.08 24.01
CA VAL A 307 -1.38 5.79 22.72
C VAL A 307 -1.01 7.26 22.94
N THR A 308 -1.68 7.93 23.89
CA THR A 308 -1.44 9.35 24.17
C THR A 308 -0.02 9.57 24.67
N GLN A 309 0.52 8.70 25.52
CA GLN A 309 1.90 8.75 25.98
C GLN A 309 2.90 8.51 24.83
N TYR A 310 2.61 7.59 23.92
CA TYR A 310 3.44 7.33 22.74
C TYR A 310 3.50 8.54 21.81
N VAL A 311 2.35 9.15 21.52
CA VAL A 311 2.23 10.36 20.70
C VAL A 311 2.96 11.52 21.37
N GLN A 312 2.74 11.74 22.67
CA GLN A 312 3.39 12.83 23.41
C GLN A 312 4.92 12.67 23.40
N ARG A 313 5.43 11.46 23.61
CA ARG A 313 6.87 11.19 23.55
C ARG A 313 7.45 11.37 22.16
N PHE A 314 6.69 11.01 21.12
CA PHE A 314 7.05 11.30 19.74
C PHE A 314 7.17 12.81 19.50
N THR A 315 6.15 13.59 19.90
CA THR A 315 6.16 15.05 19.76
C THR A 315 7.32 15.68 20.52
N GLU A 316 7.63 15.22 21.73
CA GLU A 316 8.79 15.69 22.50
C GLU A 316 10.14 15.46 21.77
N LEU A 317 10.33 14.27 21.19
CA LEU A 317 11.54 13.93 20.43
C LEU A 317 11.62 14.73 19.12
N PHE A 318 10.47 14.89 18.47
CA PHE A 318 10.34 15.61 17.20
C PHE A 318 10.59 17.12 17.37
N GLU A 319 9.89 17.77 18.31
CA GLU A 319 10.11 19.18 18.67
C GLU A 319 11.50 19.41 19.30
N GLY A 320 12.07 18.36 19.91
CA GLY A 320 13.43 18.34 20.42
C GLY A 320 14.52 18.29 19.34
N GLY A 321 14.16 18.13 18.06
CA GLY A 321 15.09 18.01 16.93
C GLY A 321 15.78 16.65 16.82
N ALA A 322 15.42 15.68 17.67
CA ALA A 322 15.97 14.33 17.67
C ALA A 322 15.19 13.44 16.68
N TYR A 323 15.21 13.81 15.40
CA TYR A 323 14.36 13.21 14.36
C TYR A 323 14.60 11.71 14.17
N GLU A 324 15.85 11.24 14.30
CA GLU A 324 16.17 9.82 14.21
C GLU A 324 15.61 9.01 15.39
N ALA A 325 15.72 9.54 16.61
CA ALA A 325 15.12 8.93 17.79
C ALA A 325 13.58 8.96 17.74
N ALA A 326 13.01 10.05 17.21
CA ALA A 326 11.58 10.17 16.96
C ALA A 326 11.11 9.12 15.93
N ALA A 327 11.86 8.91 14.86
CA ALA A 327 11.60 7.86 13.86
C ALA A 327 11.65 6.48 14.50
N LEU A 328 12.71 6.14 15.24
CA LEU A 328 12.83 4.86 15.95
C LEU A 328 11.69 4.62 16.94
N HIS A 329 11.27 5.67 17.66
CA HIS A 329 10.15 5.61 18.59
C HIS A 329 8.82 5.38 17.87
N ALA A 330 8.58 6.08 16.76
CA ALA A 330 7.40 5.85 15.91
C ALA A 330 7.37 4.43 15.32
N ALA A 331 8.53 3.90 14.89
CA ALA A 331 8.67 2.55 14.36
C ALA A 331 8.34 1.45 15.37
N ARG A 332 8.59 1.72 16.64
CA ARG A 332 8.33 0.78 17.74
C ARG A 332 6.93 0.95 18.34
N SER A 333 6.11 1.84 17.79
CA SER A 333 4.78 2.10 18.30
C SER A 333 3.90 0.84 18.30
N PRO A 334 3.17 0.58 19.41
CA PRO A 334 2.28 -0.57 19.49
C PRO A 334 1.22 -0.48 18.39
N GLY A 335 0.95 -1.58 17.69
CA GLY A 335 -0.04 -1.62 16.60
C GLY A 335 0.22 -0.66 15.44
N GLY A 336 1.42 -0.07 15.32
CA GLY A 336 1.72 0.91 14.27
C GLY A 336 0.90 2.20 14.37
N ILE A 337 0.51 2.64 15.57
CA ILE A 337 -0.31 3.85 15.73
C ILE A 337 0.37 5.10 15.14
N LEU A 338 1.70 5.19 15.24
CA LEU A 338 2.50 6.27 14.67
C LEU A 338 2.99 5.94 13.25
N TRP A 339 2.53 4.84 12.66
CA TRP A 339 2.79 4.47 11.27
C TRP A 339 1.71 5.01 10.33
N ASN A 340 1.53 6.32 10.38
CA ASN A 340 0.62 7.05 9.50
C ASN A 340 1.39 8.00 8.58
N LEU A 341 0.71 8.45 7.51
CA LEU A 341 1.30 9.31 6.49
C LEU A 341 1.76 10.65 7.06
N GLU A 342 1.08 11.16 8.09
CA GLU A 342 1.42 12.41 8.78
C GLU A 342 2.79 12.32 9.50
N THR A 343 3.00 11.24 10.25
CA THR A 343 4.28 10.97 10.93
C THR A 343 5.39 10.72 9.92
N PHE A 344 5.06 10.09 8.79
CA PHE A 344 5.99 9.86 7.69
C PHE A 344 6.41 11.17 6.99
N GLY A 345 5.44 12.05 6.68
CA GLY A 345 5.70 13.36 6.09
C GLY A 345 6.51 14.26 7.02
N ALA A 346 6.26 14.19 8.34
CA ALA A 346 7.03 14.92 9.33
C ALA A 346 8.51 14.48 9.38
N ILE A 347 8.79 13.20 9.11
CA ILE A 347 10.14 12.60 9.26
C ILE A 347 10.73 12.16 7.91
N GLN A 348 10.29 12.76 6.80
CA GLN A 348 10.55 12.31 5.43
C GLN A 348 12.04 12.00 5.12
N ARG A 349 12.98 12.73 5.72
CA ARG A 349 14.44 12.51 5.54
C ARG A 349 15.06 11.42 6.42
N HIS A 350 14.37 10.94 7.46
CA HIS A 350 14.84 9.88 8.37
C HIS A 350 13.95 8.62 8.31
N VAL A 351 13.09 8.55 7.29
CA VAL A 351 12.30 7.38 6.90
C VAL A 351 13.11 6.08 6.77
N PRO A 352 14.35 6.08 6.24
CA PRO A 352 15.23 4.91 6.29
C PRO A 352 15.35 4.27 7.68
N ALA A 353 15.50 5.08 8.72
CA ALA A 353 15.61 4.62 10.10
C ALA A 353 14.28 4.07 10.65
N LEU A 354 13.15 4.68 10.25
CA LEU A 354 11.79 4.27 10.64
C LEU A 354 11.48 2.85 10.16
N VAL A 355 11.83 2.51 8.91
CA VAL A 355 11.53 1.19 8.33
C VAL A 355 12.56 0.13 8.78
N MET A 356 13.81 0.50 9.08
CA MET A 356 14.81 -0.43 9.64
C MET A 356 14.48 -0.91 11.06
N ALA A 357 13.80 -0.09 11.84
CA ALA A 357 13.54 -0.35 13.24
C ALA A 357 12.41 -1.37 13.51
N VAL A 358 11.74 -1.89 12.48
CA VAL A 358 10.62 -2.83 12.60
C VAL A 358 11.15 -4.24 12.76
N PRO A 359 10.97 -4.89 13.90
CA PRO A 359 11.42 -6.28 14.06
C PRO A 359 10.77 -7.20 13.02
N ALA A 360 11.50 -8.20 12.56
CA ALA A 360 10.98 -9.25 11.69
C ALA A 360 9.75 -9.92 12.34
N GLY A 361 8.67 -10.11 11.57
CA GLY A 361 7.43 -10.73 12.04
C GLY A 361 6.39 -9.79 12.67
N LYS A 362 6.59 -8.47 12.65
CA LYS A 362 5.53 -7.48 12.97
C LYS A 362 4.74 -7.05 11.73
N GLN A 363 3.61 -6.36 11.97
CA GLN A 363 2.73 -5.80 10.94
C GLN A 363 3.54 -4.97 9.92
N LEU A 364 3.42 -5.34 8.64
CA LEU A 364 4.11 -4.67 7.54
C LEU A 364 3.55 -3.26 7.34
N PRO A 365 4.37 -2.31 6.85
CA PRO A 365 3.89 -0.97 6.54
C PRO A 365 2.74 -1.04 5.53
N GLY A 366 1.70 -0.25 5.73
CA GLY A 366 0.59 -0.15 4.76
C GLY A 366 1.10 0.24 3.37
N ARG A 367 0.33 -0.09 2.32
CA ARG A 367 0.73 0.11 0.90
C ARG A 367 1.28 1.51 0.63
N ALA A 368 0.53 2.56 0.98
CA ALA A 368 0.95 3.94 0.79
C ALA A 368 2.26 4.29 1.52
N LEU A 369 2.44 3.77 2.73
CA LEU A 369 3.63 4.02 3.55
C LEU A 369 4.86 3.30 2.95
N ALA A 370 4.67 2.09 2.42
CA ALA A 370 5.73 1.35 1.75
C ALA A 370 6.20 2.07 0.48
N VAL A 371 5.28 2.57 -0.33
CA VAL A 371 5.57 3.35 -1.55
C VAL A 371 6.38 4.59 -1.22
N GLU A 372 5.92 5.37 -0.25
CA GLU A 372 6.59 6.61 0.14
C GLU A 372 7.92 6.37 0.85
N GLY A 373 8.02 5.26 1.58
CA GLY A 373 9.25 4.79 2.18
C GLY A 373 10.34 4.48 1.18
N VAL A 374 9.97 3.74 0.13
CA VAL A 374 10.89 3.40 -0.94
C VAL A 374 11.23 4.63 -1.78
N ARG A 375 10.25 5.50 -2.09
CA ARG A 375 10.51 6.76 -2.81
C ARG A 375 11.55 7.61 -2.09
N ALA A 376 11.38 7.85 -0.79
CA ALA A 376 12.32 8.62 0.02
C ALA A 376 13.70 7.96 0.11
N ALA A 377 13.76 6.63 0.24
CA ALA A 377 15.02 5.89 0.28
C ALA A 377 15.80 5.98 -1.05
N LEU A 378 15.10 5.88 -2.17
CA LEU A 378 15.70 6.03 -3.51
C LEU A 378 16.17 7.46 -3.77
N GLU A 379 15.41 8.49 -3.34
CA GLU A 379 15.84 9.90 -3.41
C GLU A 379 17.09 10.19 -2.57
N CYS A 380 17.31 9.41 -1.50
CA CYS A 380 18.51 9.48 -0.66
C CYS A 380 19.64 8.56 -1.16
N ALA A 381 19.55 7.98 -2.36
CA ALA A 381 20.50 7.05 -2.94
C ALA A 381 20.79 5.80 -2.06
N CYS A 382 19.82 5.37 -1.25
CA CYS A 382 19.94 4.23 -0.34
C CYS A 382 19.38 2.94 -0.97
N ILE A 383 19.89 2.53 -2.14
CA ILE A 383 19.38 1.35 -2.86
C ILE A 383 19.61 0.03 -2.11
N GLU A 384 20.71 -0.09 -1.36
CA GLU A 384 21.03 -1.28 -0.54
C GLU A 384 19.94 -1.55 0.50
N LEU A 385 19.37 -0.47 1.03
CA LEU A 385 18.29 -0.52 2.00
C LEU A 385 16.99 -1.02 1.38
N VAL A 386 16.65 -0.51 0.19
CA VAL A 386 15.49 -0.98 -0.58
C VAL A 386 15.67 -2.45 -0.96
N THR A 387 16.90 -2.85 -1.34
CA THR A 387 17.27 -4.23 -1.62
C THR A 387 17.01 -5.12 -0.41
N HIS A 388 17.45 -4.69 0.77
CA HIS A 388 17.20 -5.41 2.01
C HIS A 388 15.70 -5.54 2.32
N TRP A 389 14.93 -4.46 2.17
CA TRP A 389 13.49 -4.48 2.45
C TRP A 389 12.70 -5.39 1.51
N VAL A 390 13.01 -5.37 0.22
CA VAL A 390 12.34 -6.20 -0.78
C VAL A 390 12.76 -7.67 -0.64
N SER A 391 14.06 -7.97 -0.50
CA SER A 391 14.56 -9.35 -0.37
C SER A 391 14.08 -10.06 0.89
N GLN A 392 13.87 -9.30 1.98
CA GLN A 392 13.38 -9.82 3.25
C GLN A 392 11.85 -9.74 3.39
N HIS A 393 11.12 -9.36 2.34
CA HIS A 393 9.65 -9.18 2.36
C HIS A 393 9.16 -8.29 3.52
N ARG A 394 9.90 -7.21 3.84
CA ARG A 394 9.59 -6.31 4.96
C ARG A 394 8.65 -5.15 4.58
N LEU A 395 8.06 -5.20 3.39
CA LEU A 395 7.14 -4.19 2.85
C LEU A 395 5.86 -4.86 2.36
N THR A 396 4.74 -4.13 2.42
CA THR A 396 3.54 -4.54 1.68
C THR A 396 3.74 -4.24 0.20
N PHE A 397 3.85 -5.30 -0.59
CA PHE A 397 4.03 -5.18 -2.04
C PHE A 397 2.75 -4.71 -2.72
N SER A 398 2.93 -3.85 -3.72
CA SER A 398 1.87 -3.29 -4.54
C SER A 398 2.42 -2.91 -5.91
N GLU A 399 1.52 -2.72 -6.88
CA GLU A 399 1.86 -2.26 -8.22
C GLU A 399 2.63 -0.92 -8.18
N GLU A 400 2.11 0.05 -7.43
CA GLU A 400 2.70 1.38 -7.27
C GLU A 400 4.13 1.32 -6.71
N LEU A 401 4.40 0.39 -5.79
CA LEU A 401 5.73 0.19 -5.22
C LEU A 401 6.72 -0.27 -6.29
N GLY A 402 6.31 -1.24 -7.11
CA GLY A 402 7.13 -1.71 -8.23
C GLY A 402 7.35 -0.59 -9.26
N ASP A 403 6.33 0.22 -9.53
CA ASP A 403 6.41 1.34 -10.47
C ASP A 403 7.39 2.42 -10.01
N VAL A 404 7.42 2.75 -8.70
CA VAL A 404 8.39 3.69 -8.14
C VAL A 404 9.82 3.18 -8.31
N ILE A 405 10.07 1.90 -8.02
CA ILE A 405 11.40 1.29 -8.17
C ILE A 405 11.79 1.25 -9.66
N SER A 406 10.88 0.83 -10.54
CA SER A 406 11.12 0.76 -11.99
C SER A 406 11.36 2.15 -12.60
N ALA A 407 10.63 3.18 -12.15
CA ALA A 407 10.81 4.56 -12.59
C ALA A 407 12.19 5.11 -12.21
N HIS A 408 12.71 4.76 -11.02
CA HIS A 408 14.04 5.18 -10.59
C HIS A 408 15.17 4.54 -11.42
N ALA A 409 14.97 3.31 -11.91
CA ALA A 409 15.92 2.65 -12.81
C ALA A 409 16.21 3.46 -14.10
N HIS A 410 15.24 4.25 -14.58
CA HIS A 410 15.41 5.11 -15.75
C HIS A 410 16.16 6.42 -15.46
N ARG A 411 16.30 6.80 -14.18
CA ARG A 411 16.94 8.06 -13.77
C ARG A 411 18.42 7.89 -13.46
N GLU A 412 18.82 6.73 -12.92
CA GLU A 412 20.20 6.43 -12.54
C GLU A 412 20.69 5.13 -13.18
N GLU A 413 21.52 5.25 -14.21
CA GLU A 413 22.03 4.10 -14.98
C GLU A 413 22.86 3.12 -14.14
N GLY A 414 23.57 3.59 -13.11
CA GLY A 414 24.43 2.76 -12.26
C GLY A 414 23.69 1.74 -11.38
N VAL A 415 22.40 1.99 -11.08
CA VAL A 415 21.56 1.12 -10.24
C VAL A 415 20.39 0.50 -11.02
N ALA A 416 20.35 0.68 -12.34
CA ALA A 416 19.22 0.33 -13.18
C ALA A 416 18.90 -1.17 -13.15
N ASP A 417 19.91 -2.06 -13.29
CA ASP A 417 19.67 -3.52 -13.23
C ASP A 417 19.14 -3.95 -11.86
N THR A 418 19.73 -3.44 -10.78
CA THR A 418 19.27 -3.74 -9.40
C THR A 418 17.83 -3.28 -9.19
N CYS A 419 17.50 -2.05 -9.59
CA CYS A 419 16.14 -1.54 -9.48
C CYS A 419 15.14 -2.39 -10.27
N LEU A 420 15.46 -2.74 -11.52
CA LEU A 420 14.60 -3.60 -12.34
C LEU A 420 14.48 -5.02 -11.76
N ALA A 421 15.54 -5.56 -11.15
CA ALA A 421 15.49 -6.85 -10.46
C ALA A 421 14.57 -6.82 -9.24
N LEU A 422 14.63 -5.74 -8.44
CA LEU A 422 13.75 -5.55 -7.29
C LEU A 422 12.29 -5.33 -7.72
N ALA A 423 12.06 -4.53 -8.76
CA ALA A 423 10.73 -4.31 -9.32
C ALA A 423 10.13 -5.63 -9.84
N GLN A 424 10.93 -6.48 -10.50
CA GLN A 424 10.51 -7.81 -10.95
C GLN A 424 10.01 -8.67 -9.78
N VAL A 425 10.71 -8.68 -8.64
CA VAL A 425 10.29 -9.42 -7.43
C VAL A 425 8.95 -8.90 -6.91
N VAL A 426 8.78 -7.59 -6.82
CA VAL A 426 7.54 -6.94 -6.36
C VAL A 426 6.37 -7.25 -7.31
N TYR A 427 6.56 -7.13 -8.62
CA TYR A 427 5.51 -7.45 -9.59
C TYR A 427 5.13 -8.93 -9.57
N SER A 428 6.12 -9.83 -9.48
CA SER A 428 5.85 -11.27 -9.46
C SER A 428 5.05 -11.71 -8.23
N THR A 429 5.29 -11.08 -7.08
CA THR A 429 4.59 -11.37 -5.83
C THR A 429 3.19 -10.76 -5.80
N CYS A 430 2.96 -9.67 -6.53
CA CYS A 430 1.63 -9.09 -6.74
C CYS A 430 0.80 -9.80 -7.83
N GLY A 431 1.36 -10.77 -8.57
CA GLY A 431 0.67 -11.42 -9.69
C GLY A 431 0.59 -10.55 -10.95
N LEU A 432 1.44 -9.53 -11.08
CA LEU A 432 1.47 -8.63 -12.23
C LEU A 432 2.41 -9.19 -13.31
N HIS A 433 1.92 -10.17 -14.06
CA HIS A 433 2.73 -10.94 -15.01
C HIS A 433 3.32 -10.10 -16.14
N SER A 434 2.55 -9.17 -16.73
CA SER A 434 3.00 -8.28 -17.80
C SER A 434 4.17 -7.39 -17.35
N LYS A 435 4.05 -6.72 -16.21
CA LYS A 435 5.12 -5.89 -15.63
C LYS A 435 6.35 -6.69 -15.20
N THR A 436 6.15 -7.94 -14.77
CA THR A 436 7.25 -8.87 -14.45
C THR A 436 8.06 -9.21 -15.70
N ALA A 437 7.39 -9.64 -16.78
CA ALA A 437 8.02 -9.96 -18.07
C ALA A 437 8.70 -8.72 -18.69
N LEU A 438 8.06 -7.54 -18.59
CA LEU A 438 8.63 -6.28 -19.04
C LEU A 438 9.93 -5.94 -18.29
N SER A 439 9.97 -6.15 -16.98
CA SER A 439 11.17 -5.91 -16.17
C SER A 439 12.31 -6.85 -16.57
N MET A 440 12.03 -8.12 -16.84
CA MET A 440 13.02 -9.07 -17.38
C MET A 440 13.55 -8.63 -18.75
N CYS A 441 12.67 -8.17 -19.65
CA CYS A 441 13.06 -7.70 -20.99
C CYS A 441 13.98 -6.48 -20.91
N ARG A 442 13.67 -5.50 -20.04
CA ARG A 442 14.49 -4.29 -19.84
C ARG A 442 15.88 -4.58 -19.27
N ARG A 443 16.03 -5.70 -18.55
CA ARG A 443 17.32 -6.21 -18.05
C ARG A 443 18.10 -7.02 -19.10
N GLY A 444 17.52 -7.24 -20.28
CA GLY A 444 18.12 -8.05 -21.36
C GLY A 444 17.82 -9.55 -21.27
N PHE A 445 17.02 -10.02 -20.31
CA PHE A 445 16.66 -11.43 -20.15
C PHE A 445 15.46 -11.84 -21.02
N ILE A 446 15.57 -11.61 -22.33
CA ILE A 446 14.47 -11.83 -23.28
C ILE A 446 14.05 -13.30 -23.34
N SER A 447 15.01 -14.24 -23.38
CA SER A 447 14.72 -15.68 -23.41
C SER A 447 13.98 -16.15 -22.16
N ALA A 448 14.42 -15.71 -20.98
CA ALA A 448 13.77 -16.02 -19.71
C ALA A 448 12.37 -15.39 -19.61
N ALA A 449 12.19 -14.17 -20.13
CA ALA A 449 10.89 -13.51 -20.18
C ALA A 449 9.89 -14.30 -21.05
N VAL A 450 10.35 -14.83 -22.19
CA VAL A 450 9.51 -15.62 -23.11
C VAL A 450 9.14 -16.97 -22.48
N GLU A 451 10.08 -17.65 -21.82
CA GLU A 451 9.76 -18.88 -21.06
C GLU A 451 8.78 -18.60 -19.92
N PHE A 452 8.90 -17.46 -19.24
CA PHE A 452 7.94 -17.02 -18.22
C PHE A 452 6.55 -16.79 -18.82
N ILE A 453 6.45 -16.13 -19.99
CA ILE A 453 5.18 -15.93 -20.70
C ILE A 453 4.51 -17.28 -21.00
N TYR A 454 5.26 -18.24 -21.56
CA TYR A 454 4.70 -19.56 -21.89
C TYR A 454 4.35 -20.42 -20.67
N SER A 455 5.02 -20.20 -19.54
CA SER A 455 4.77 -20.97 -18.31
C SER A 455 3.52 -20.49 -17.56
N ASN A 456 3.08 -19.24 -17.79
CA ASN A 456 1.89 -18.67 -17.15
C ASN A 456 0.66 -18.83 -18.03
N LYS A 457 -0.33 -19.62 -17.56
CA LYS A 457 -1.57 -19.88 -18.30
C LYS A 457 -2.49 -18.66 -18.44
N ASP A 458 -2.34 -17.70 -17.53
CA ASP A 458 -3.18 -16.48 -17.47
C ASP A 458 -2.60 -15.33 -18.30
N PHE A 459 -1.49 -15.55 -19.03
CA PHE A 459 -0.84 -14.51 -19.83
C PHE A 459 -1.58 -14.32 -21.16
N THR A 460 -2.10 -13.11 -21.39
CA THR A 460 -2.93 -12.81 -22.57
C THR A 460 -2.10 -12.23 -23.74
N PRO A 461 -2.60 -12.27 -24.99
CA PRO A 461 -1.96 -11.56 -26.09
C PRO A 461 -1.90 -10.03 -25.85
N ASP A 462 -2.85 -9.45 -25.12
CA ASP A 462 -2.81 -8.04 -24.72
C ASP A 462 -1.65 -7.74 -23.75
N ASP A 463 -1.35 -8.67 -22.84
CA ASP A 463 -0.16 -8.58 -22.00
C ASP A 463 1.13 -8.62 -22.85
N CYS A 464 1.20 -9.47 -23.88
CA CYS A 464 2.32 -9.51 -24.81
C CYS A 464 2.50 -8.17 -25.56
N VAL A 465 1.39 -7.57 -25.98
CA VAL A 465 1.37 -6.23 -26.60
C VAL A 465 1.91 -5.18 -25.61
N SER A 466 1.47 -5.20 -24.36
CA SER A 466 1.94 -4.24 -23.34
C SER A 466 3.46 -4.35 -23.08
N VAL A 467 4.00 -5.58 -23.04
CA VAL A 467 5.44 -5.85 -22.87
C VAL A 467 6.22 -5.34 -24.08
N LEU A 468 5.72 -5.61 -25.30
CA LEU A 468 6.35 -5.19 -26.53
C LEU A 468 6.37 -3.66 -26.68
N GLN A 469 5.31 -2.96 -26.28
CA GLN A 469 5.27 -1.48 -26.24
C GLN A 469 6.25 -0.91 -25.22
N GLY A 470 6.38 -1.55 -24.05
CA GLY A 470 7.23 -1.06 -22.97
C GLY A 470 8.73 -1.30 -23.17
N CYS A 471 9.12 -2.28 -24.00
CA CYS A 471 10.52 -2.61 -24.33
C CYS A 471 10.64 -3.16 -25.77
N PRO A 472 10.49 -2.30 -26.78
CA PRO A 472 10.49 -2.72 -28.18
C PRO A 472 11.90 -3.17 -28.59
N SER A 473 12.06 -4.46 -28.91
CA SER A 473 13.33 -5.01 -29.37
C SER A 473 13.13 -6.06 -30.45
N VAL A 474 14.10 -6.17 -31.37
CA VAL A 474 14.07 -7.16 -32.46
C VAL A 474 14.04 -8.59 -31.91
N ALA A 475 14.86 -8.86 -30.90
CA ALA A 475 14.94 -10.19 -30.28
C ALA A 475 13.63 -10.60 -29.60
N LEU A 476 12.98 -9.69 -28.86
CA LEU A 476 11.67 -9.94 -28.25
C LEU A 476 10.59 -10.14 -29.32
N LEU A 477 10.58 -9.28 -30.35
CA LEU A 477 9.62 -9.35 -31.43
C LEU A 477 9.71 -10.69 -32.16
N GLN A 478 10.92 -11.17 -32.45
CA GLN A 478 11.13 -12.48 -33.06
C GLN A 478 10.70 -13.61 -32.12
N ALA A 479 11.06 -13.56 -30.84
CA ALA A 479 10.72 -14.62 -29.90
C ALA A 479 9.20 -14.74 -29.65
N LEU A 480 8.45 -13.64 -29.71
CA LEU A 480 6.98 -13.66 -29.53
C LEU A 480 6.23 -14.06 -30.81
N THR A 481 6.76 -13.73 -31.99
CA THR A 481 6.05 -13.92 -33.28
C THR A 481 6.52 -15.15 -34.07
N GLN A 482 7.73 -15.64 -33.82
CA GLN A 482 8.28 -16.82 -34.49
C GLN A 482 8.13 -18.03 -33.58
N GLY A 483 7.05 -18.80 -33.77
CA GLY A 483 6.88 -20.08 -33.10
C GLY A 483 7.93 -21.08 -33.58
N GLN A 484 8.95 -21.35 -32.76
CA GLN A 484 9.94 -22.40 -33.07
C GLN A 484 9.38 -23.78 -32.70
N ALA A 485 9.40 -24.14 -31.41
CA ALA A 485 8.88 -25.41 -30.88
C ALA A 485 7.48 -25.28 -30.24
N ARG A 486 7.04 -24.05 -29.97
CA ARG A 486 5.75 -23.70 -29.36
C ARG A 486 4.98 -22.75 -30.29
N PRO A 487 3.64 -22.72 -30.24
CA PRO A 487 2.86 -21.74 -30.99
C PRO A 487 3.28 -20.32 -30.61
N ALA A 488 3.29 -19.40 -31.58
CA ALA A 488 3.66 -18.01 -31.35
C ALA A 488 2.77 -17.39 -30.25
N ALA A 489 3.39 -16.69 -29.30
CA ALA A 489 2.68 -16.04 -28.19
C ALA A 489 1.93 -14.78 -28.64
N LEU A 490 2.32 -14.18 -29.78
CA LEU A 490 1.69 -13.00 -30.35
C LEU A 490 1.57 -13.13 -31.87
N SER A 491 0.42 -12.73 -32.43
CA SER A 491 0.23 -12.73 -33.88
C SER A 491 1.06 -11.64 -34.56
N VAL A 492 1.48 -11.90 -35.79
CA VAL A 492 2.28 -10.95 -36.57
C VAL A 492 1.48 -9.68 -36.85
N GLY A 493 0.17 -9.80 -37.13
CA GLY A 493 -0.71 -8.66 -37.37
C GLY A 493 -0.83 -7.76 -36.15
N LEU A 494 -1.06 -8.34 -34.96
CA LEU A 494 -1.19 -7.59 -33.72
C LEU A 494 0.13 -6.90 -33.35
N ALA A 495 1.25 -7.61 -33.48
CA ALA A 495 2.58 -7.04 -33.24
C ALA A 495 2.89 -5.86 -34.19
N ALA A 496 2.53 -5.99 -35.47
CA ALA A 496 2.73 -4.94 -36.47
C ALA A 496 1.85 -3.71 -36.19
N LEU A 497 0.56 -3.88 -35.93
CA LEU A 497 -0.36 -2.79 -35.61
C LEU A 497 0.08 -1.99 -34.39
N CYS A 498 0.40 -2.72 -33.32
CA CYS A 498 0.87 -2.15 -32.07
C CYS A 498 2.12 -1.27 -32.27
N LEU A 499 3.12 -1.76 -33.00
CA LEU A 499 4.38 -1.05 -33.20
C LEU A 499 4.26 0.10 -34.22
N LEU A 500 3.39 -0.03 -35.23
CA LEU A 500 3.14 1.04 -36.20
C LEU A 500 2.39 2.24 -35.58
N GLY A 501 1.57 1.99 -34.55
CA GLY A 501 0.89 3.03 -33.78
C GLY A 501 1.78 3.81 -32.81
N THR A 502 3.00 3.35 -32.52
CA THR A 502 3.91 3.93 -31.52
C THR A 502 5.16 4.55 -32.19
N ASN A 503 6.10 5.09 -31.39
CA ASN A 503 7.38 5.63 -31.88
C ASN A 503 8.34 4.54 -32.43
N SER A 504 7.94 3.27 -32.41
CA SER A 504 8.77 2.10 -32.74
C SER A 504 8.46 1.51 -34.13
N ARG A 505 8.00 2.34 -35.07
CA ARG A 505 7.52 1.92 -36.40
C ARG A 505 8.55 1.17 -37.24
N GLU A 506 9.83 1.53 -37.12
CA GLU A 506 10.92 0.87 -37.87
C GLU A 506 11.06 -0.61 -37.51
N LEU A 507 10.81 -1.00 -36.27
CA LEU A 507 10.86 -2.41 -35.85
C LEU A 507 9.73 -3.23 -36.50
N ALA A 508 8.56 -2.63 -36.67
CA ALA A 508 7.45 -3.24 -37.39
C ALA A 508 7.82 -3.45 -38.87
N PHE A 509 8.41 -2.44 -39.52
CA PHE A 509 8.87 -2.56 -40.90
C PHE A 509 9.95 -3.63 -41.06
N GLN A 510 10.91 -3.69 -40.14
CA GLN A 510 11.95 -4.72 -40.14
C GLN A 510 11.36 -6.13 -40.02
N LEU A 511 10.35 -6.34 -39.17
CA LEU A 511 9.64 -7.62 -39.06
C LEU A 511 8.97 -8.01 -40.38
N LEU A 512 8.17 -7.10 -40.93
CA LEU A 512 7.42 -7.34 -42.17
C LEU A 512 8.35 -7.56 -43.37
N GLN A 513 9.46 -6.83 -43.45
CA GLN A 513 10.49 -7.01 -44.48
C GLN A 513 11.18 -8.37 -44.37
N ARG A 514 11.53 -8.79 -43.15
CA ARG A 514 12.13 -10.12 -42.94
C ARG A 514 11.16 -11.23 -43.35
N LEU A 515 9.89 -11.13 -42.97
CA LEU A 515 8.86 -12.10 -43.36
C LEU A 515 8.62 -12.14 -44.87
N GLN A 516 8.76 -10.98 -45.54
CA GLN A 516 8.68 -10.89 -47.00
C GLN A 516 9.90 -11.55 -47.65
N GLN A 517 11.10 -11.31 -47.13
CA GLN A 517 12.35 -11.91 -47.61
C GLN A 517 12.36 -13.43 -47.41
N SER A 518 11.79 -13.93 -46.31
CA SER A 518 11.64 -15.37 -46.06
C SER A 518 10.45 -16.02 -46.78
N GLY A 519 9.64 -15.25 -47.51
CA GLY A 519 8.45 -15.76 -48.21
C GLY A 519 7.34 -16.28 -47.28
N THR A 520 7.39 -15.94 -45.99
CA THR A 520 6.43 -16.39 -44.98
C THR A 520 5.34 -15.36 -44.68
N LEU A 521 5.47 -14.12 -45.19
CA LEU A 521 4.51 -13.04 -44.95
C LEU A 521 3.08 -13.43 -45.36
N GLN A 522 2.91 -14.04 -46.53
CA GLN A 522 1.58 -14.47 -46.99
C GLN A 522 0.97 -15.50 -46.03
N ARG A 523 1.76 -16.47 -45.54
CA ARG A 523 1.27 -17.46 -44.56
C ARG A 523 0.95 -16.82 -43.21
N ALA A 524 1.74 -15.85 -42.78
CA ALA A 524 1.50 -15.09 -41.56
C ALA A 524 0.19 -14.29 -41.63
N VAL A 525 -0.12 -13.67 -42.77
CA VAL A 525 -1.39 -12.94 -42.97
C VAL A 525 -2.58 -13.89 -43.08
N LEU A 526 -2.44 -15.02 -43.79
CA LEU A 526 -3.53 -15.99 -43.98
C LEU A 526 -3.83 -16.81 -42.71
N GLY A 527 -2.82 -17.08 -41.89
CA GLY A 527 -2.91 -17.86 -40.66
C GLY A 527 -3.15 -17.04 -39.39
N ASP A 528 -3.30 -15.71 -39.50
CA ASP A 528 -3.57 -14.86 -38.34
C ASP A 528 -5.04 -15.01 -37.91
N SER A 529 -5.27 -15.71 -36.81
CA SER A 529 -6.59 -15.87 -36.19
C SER A 529 -6.99 -14.68 -35.31
N CYS A 530 -6.03 -13.84 -34.94
CA CYS A 530 -6.23 -12.74 -34.00
C CYS A 530 -6.50 -11.41 -34.69
N CYS A 531 -5.98 -11.20 -35.91
CA CYS A 531 -6.25 -9.99 -36.71
C CYS A 531 -7.28 -10.21 -37.82
N SER A 532 -8.23 -9.29 -37.90
CA SER A 532 -9.21 -9.14 -38.97
C SER A 532 -8.59 -8.63 -40.27
N VAL A 533 -9.36 -8.79 -41.36
CA VAL A 533 -8.99 -8.27 -42.68
C VAL A 533 -8.90 -6.73 -42.69
N GLN A 534 -9.69 -6.05 -41.85
CA GLN A 534 -9.65 -4.58 -41.73
C GLN A 534 -8.37 -4.11 -41.03
N GLU A 535 -7.98 -4.79 -39.95
CA GLU A 535 -6.73 -4.54 -39.23
C GLU A 535 -5.50 -4.75 -40.12
N TRP A 536 -5.45 -5.82 -40.91
CA TRP A 536 -4.38 -5.99 -41.90
C TRP A 536 -4.38 -4.96 -43.03
N ARG A 537 -5.56 -4.43 -43.42
CA ARG A 537 -5.63 -3.30 -44.37
C ARG A 537 -5.05 -2.04 -43.75
N GLU A 538 -5.30 -1.79 -42.47
CA GLU A 538 -4.71 -0.68 -41.74
C GLU A 538 -3.18 -0.80 -41.70
N VAL A 539 -2.63 -1.98 -41.42
CA VAL A 539 -1.17 -2.23 -41.53
C VAL A 539 -0.65 -1.87 -42.93
N ALA A 540 -1.37 -2.25 -43.99
CA ALA A 540 -0.96 -1.94 -45.36
C ALA A 540 -1.01 -0.42 -45.67
N VAL A 541 -2.00 0.30 -45.14
CA VAL A 541 -2.08 1.77 -45.24
C VAL A 541 -0.92 2.43 -44.50
N LEU A 542 -0.62 1.99 -43.28
CA LEU A 542 0.49 2.48 -42.47
C LEU A 542 1.86 2.19 -43.12
N CYS A 543 2.02 1.03 -43.78
CA CYS A 543 3.21 0.72 -44.58
C CYS A 543 3.38 1.65 -45.79
N ARG A 544 2.28 2.03 -46.45
CA ARG A 544 2.32 2.98 -47.57
C ARG A 544 2.67 4.39 -47.07
N ALA A 545 2.09 4.82 -45.96
CA ALA A 545 2.41 6.09 -45.31
C ALA A 545 3.88 6.15 -44.84
N GLY A 546 4.44 5.03 -44.40
CA GLY A 546 5.86 4.88 -44.03
C GLY A 546 6.83 4.68 -45.20
N ASN A 547 6.44 5.01 -46.43
CA ASN A 547 7.27 4.87 -47.65
C ASN A 547 7.76 3.43 -47.94
N ARG A 548 6.98 2.40 -47.57
CA ARG A 548 7.24 0.99 -47.89
C ARG A 548 6.10 0.40 -48.76
N PRO A 549 5.90 0.87 -50.00
CA PRO A 549 4.78 0.46 -50.85
C PRO A 549 4.82 -1.02 -51.26
N HIS A 550 6.02 -1.63 -51.32
CA HIS A 550 6.20 -3.05 -51.62
C HIS A 550 5.59 -3.96 -50.55
N LEU A 551 5.72 -3.62 -49.27
CA LEU A 551 5.08 -4.36 -48.16
C LEU A 551 3.57 -4.20 -48.20
N ALA A 552 3.09 -2.97 -48.43
CA ALA A 552 1.67 -2.69 -48.58
C ALA A 552 1.05 -3.50 -49.75
N HIS A 553 1.76 -3.60 -50.87
CA HIS A 553 1.32 -4.42 -52.01
C HIS A 553 1.28 -5.91 -51.65
N ALA A 554 2.33 -6.46 -51.03
CA ALA A 554 2.39 -7.86 -50.63
C ALA A 554 1.26 -8.26 -49.65
N ILE A 555 0.97 -7.41 -48.65
CA ILE A 555 -0.14 -7.61 -47.71
C ILE A 555 -1.48 -7.58 -48.44
N ASN A 556 -1.72 -6.59 -49.31
CA ASN A 556 -2.97 -6.49 -50.07
C ASN A 556 -3.19 -7.71 -50.98
N CYS A 557 -2.14 -8.21 -51.66
CA CYS A 557 -2.21 -9.43 -52.45
C CYS A 557 -2.60 -10.65 -51.60
N ALA A 558 -2.00 -10.80 -50.41
CA ALA A 558 -2.36 -11.87 -49.48
C ALA A 558 -3.84 -11.78 -49.03
N LEU A 559 -4.34 -10.57 -48.75
CA LEU A 559 -5.73 -10.35 -48.37
C LEU A 559 -6.72 -10.65 -49.51
N THR A 560 -6.38 -10.32 -50.76
CA THR A 560 -7.22 -10.68 -51.91
C THR A 560 -7.31 -12.19 -52.11
N CYS A 561 -6.22 -12.94 -51.86
CA CYS A 561 -6.24 -14.40 -51.88
C CYS A 561 -7.14 -14.99 -50.78
N LEU A 562 -7.13 -14.43 -49.57
CA LEU A 562 -8.02 -14.83 -48.47
C LEU A 562 -9.50 -14.63 -48.82
N GLN A 563 -9.83 -13.52 -49.50
CA GLN A 563 -11.19 -13.23 -49.95
C GLN A 563 -11.64 -14.14 -51.09
N GLY A 564 -10.73 -14.56 -51.97
CA GLY A 564 -10.97 -15.60 -52.98
C GLY A 564 -11.28 -16.96 -52.36
N GLN A 565 -10.49 -17.41 -51.37
CA GLN A 565 -10.68 -18.69 -50.67
C GLN A 565 -11.97 -18.76 -49.85
N ARG A 566 -12.38 -17.66 -49.21
CA ARG A 566 -13.67 -17.59 -48.48
C ARG A 566 -14.89 -17.57 -49.40
N ARG A 567 -14.72 -17.13 -50.65
CA ARG A 567 -15.80 -17.15 -51.68
C ARG A 567 -15.92 -18.52 -52.37
N SER A 568 -14.86 -19.32 -52.44
CA SER A 568 -14.88 -20.68 -52.99
C SER A 568 -15.36 -21.76 -52.02
N HIS A 569 -15.48 -21.46 -50.72
CA HIS A 569 -16.12 -22.33 -49.72
C HIS A 569 -17.25 -21.61 -48.98
N PRO A 570 -18.50 -21.61 -49.49
CA PRO A 570 -19.66 -21.25 -48.69
C PRO A 570 -19.87 -22.36 -47.64
N VAL A 571 -19.78 -21.99 -46.36
CA VAL A 571 -20.03 -22.87 -45.23
C VAL A 571 -21.47 -23.38 -45.28
N SER A 572 -21.65 -24.68 -45.55
CA SER A 572 -22.79 -25.45 -45.09
C SER A 572 -22.74 -25.45 -43.55
N ARG A 573 -23.56 -24.60 -42.92
CA ARG A 573 -23.82 -24.70 -41.48
C ARG A 573 -24.74 -25.90 -41.25
N SER A 574 -24.21 -26.97 -40.66
CA SER A 574 -25.00 -27.97 -39.94
C SER A 574 -24.56 -27.93 -38.47
N PRO A 575 -25.50 -27.83 -37.51
CA PRO A 575 -25.18 -27.78 -36.09
C PRO A 575 -25.06 -29.20 -35.55
N SER A 576 -23.87 -29.63 -35.10
CA SER A 576 -23.70 -30.67 -34.07
C SER A 576 -22.24 -31.02 -33.86
N GLN A 577 -21.93 -31.41 -32.61
CA GLN A 577 -20.69 -32.04 -32.13
C GLN A 577 -19.58 -31.13 -31.60
N TRP A 578 -19.91 -30.37 -30.55
CA TRP A 578 -18.99 -30.30 -29.40
C TRP A 578 -19.17 -31.58 -28.59
N ARG A 579 -18.43 -32.65 -28.93
CA ARG A 579 -18.11 -33.72 -27.99
C ARG A 579 -16.68 -33.52 -27.54
N THR A 580 -16.53 -33.24 -26.24
CA THR A 580 -15.36 -33.62 -25.45
C THR A 580 -14.92 -35.05 -25.75
N PRO A 581 -13.63 -35.36 -25.52
CA PRO A 581 -13.36 -36.43 -24.59
C PRO A 581 -12.48 -35.96 -23.44
N TYR A 582 -13.00 -36.22 -22.24
CA TYR A 582 -12.31 -36.25 -20.96
C TYR A 582 -11.16 -37.28 -20.94
N SER A 583 -10.23 -37.07 -19.99
CA SER A 583 -9.51 -38.06 -19.15
C SER A 583 -9.08 -39.40 -19.80
N THR A 584 -7.88 -39.92 -19.58
CA THR A 584 -7.38 -40.42 -18.29
C THR A 584 -5.94 -40.90 -18.49
N ILE A 585 -5.01 -40.46 -17.64
CA ILE A 585 -4.06 -41.21 -16.77
C ILE A 585 -3.22 -40.16 -16.04
#